data_AF-A0A3S9HHX9-F1
#
_entry.id   AF-A0A3S9HHX9-F1
#
_cell.length_a   1.000
_cell.length_b   1.000
_cell.length_c   1.000
_cell.angle_alpha   90.00
_cell.angle_beta   90.00
_cell.angle_gamma   90.00
#
_symmetry.space_group_name_H-M   'P 1'
#
loop_
_entity.id
_entity.type
_entity.pdbx_description
1 polymer ?
#
loop_
_entity_poly.entity_id
_entity_poly.type
_entity_poly.pdbx_seq_one_letter_code
_entity_poly.pdbx_strand_id
1 'polypeptide(L)'
;MSDTPPLKIVSGTALTEQQKKDLLHRLARVEGQLRGVQKLIAKATEPGDCDGIAQQMSAARKALDRSFVTLLTSSMVTHAEKATSVEEAVASAKHLSSFLDKYV
;
A
#
# COMPACT_ATOMS: atom_id res chain seq x y z
N MET A 1 0.97 3.83 24.24
CA MET A 1 1.92 3.09 23.38
C MET A 1 1.37 3.16 21.97
N SER A 2 1.96 3.89 21.03
CA SER A 2 3.37 3.90 20.68
C SER A 2 3.88 5.31 20.36
N ASP A 3 4.96 5.67 21.05
CA ASP A 3 5.77 6.88 20.89
C ASP A 3 6.69 6.73 19.66
N THR A 4 6.15 6.26 18.54
CA THR A 4 6.95 6.07 17.32
C THR A 4 7.20 7.44 16.71
N PRO A 5 8.46 7.86 16.53
CA PRO A 5 8.78 9.13 15.90
C PRO A 5 8.11 9.22 14.52
N PRO A 6 7.62 10.41 14.11
CA PRO A 6 7.05 10.57 12.79
C PRO A 6 8.07 10.17 11.72
N LEU A 7 7.61 9.42 10.72
CA LEU A 7 8.46 8.99 9.61
C LEU A 7 9.02 10.21 8.88
N LYS A 8 10.35 10.31 8.81
CA LYS A 8 11.03 11.33 8.02
C LYS A 8 10.98 10.95 6.55
N ILE A 9 10.30 11.76 5.74
CA ILE A 9 10.29 11.58 4.29
C ILE A 9 11.57 12.18 3.71
N VAL A 10 12.32 11.39 2.95
CA VAL A 10 13.60 11.77 2.35
C VAL A 10 13.47 11.86 0.84
N SER A 11 14.02 12.90 0.22
CA SER A 11 14.05 13.03 -1.24
C SER A 11 14.84 11.90 -1.91
N GLY A 12 14.44 11.49 -3.12
CA GLY A 12 15.12 10.43 -3.86
C GLY A 12 14.57 10.23 -5.27
N THR A 13 15.13 9.27 -6.01
CA THR A 13 14.74 9.00 -7.39
C THR A 13 13.57 8.03 -7.53
N ALA A 14 13.35 7.15 -6.54
CA ALA A 14 12.35 6.09 -6.59
C ALA A 14 10.89 6.58 -6.59
N LEU A 15 10.59 7.58 -5.75
CA LEU A 15 9.27 8.21 -5.61
C LEU A 15 9.46 9.68 -5.24
N THR A 16 8.52 10.52 -5.69
CA THR A 16 8.37 11.91 -5.24
C THR A 16 7.91 11.97 -3.78
N GLU A 17 8.15 13.11 -3.13
CA GLU A 17 7.68 13.36 -1.77
C GLU A 17 6.15 13.27 -1.66
N GLN A 18 5.43 13.71 -2.69
CA GLN A 18 3.97 13.66 -2.72
C GLN A 18 3.46 12.22 -2.81
N GLN A 19 4.07 11.38 -3.65
CA GLN A 19 3.72 9.96 -3.73
C GLN A 19 3.99 9.24 -2.40
N LYS A 20 5.12 9.52 -1.74
CA LYS A 20 5.42 8.97 -0.41
C LYS A 20 4.36 9.37 0.61
N LYS A 21 3.99 10.65 0.68
CA LYS A 21 2.92 11.13 1.58
C LYS A 21 1.60 10.41 1.34
N ASP A 22 1.17 10.29 0.08
CA ASP A 22 -0.08 9.60 -0.26
C ASP A 22 -0.06 8.13 0.16
N LEU A 23 1.02 7.40 -0.15
CA LEU A 23 1.18 6.00 0.23
C LEU A 23 1.17 5.82 1.76
N LEU A 24 1.91 6.66 2.49
CA LEU A 24 1.92 6.63 3.96
C LEU A 24 0.53 6.92 4.55
N HIS A 25 -0.23 7.86 3.99
CA HIS A 25 -1.60 8.12 4.42
C HIS A 25 -2.53 6.92 4.16
N ARG A 26 -2.36 6.22 3.04
CA ARG A 26 -3.12 4.99 2.76
C ARG A 26 -2.78 3.88 3.76
N LEU A 27 -1.49 3.67 4.03
CA LEU A 27 -1.05 2.68 5.01
C LEU A 27 -1.56 3.00 6.42
N ALA A 28 -1.53 4.27 6.84
CA ALA A 28 -2.10 4.69 8.13
C ALA A 28 -3.61 4.37 8.25
N ARG A 29 -4.37 4.46 7.15
CA ARG A 29 -5.77 4.01 7.11
C ARG A 29 -5.89 2.49 7.24
N VAL A 30 -5.07 1.72 6.52
CA VAL A 30 -5.04 0.25 6.62
C VAL A 30 -4.71 -0.18 8.05
N GLU A 31 -3.72 0.44 8.69
CA GLU A 31 -3.42 0.20 10.10
C GLU A 31 -4.61 0.50 11.01
N GLY A 32 -5.35 1.58 10.75
CA GLY A 32 -6.58 1.90 11.45
C GLY A 32 -7.63 0.78 11.31
N GLN A 33 -7.79 0.23 10.11
CA GLN A 33 -8.67 -0.92 9.86
C GLN A 33 -8.20 -2.16 10.62
N LEU A 34 -6.90 -2.46 10.64
CA LEU A 34 -6.34 -3.59 11.39
C LEU A 34 -6.56 -3.45 12.89
N ARG A 35 -6.37 -2.24 13.45
CA ARG A 35 -6.72 -1.96 14.86
C ARG A 35 -8.22 -2.13 15.12
N GLY A 36 -9.07 -1.78 14.16
CA GLY A 36 -10.52 -2.03 14.22
C GLY A 36 -10.84 -3.52 14.26
N VAL A 37 -10.27 -4.31 13.35
CA VAL A 37 -10.38 -5.77 13.30
C VAL A 37 -9.95 -6.41 14.61
N GLN A 38 -8.81 -6.01 15.17
CA GLN A 38 -8.34 -6.51 16.47
C GLN A 38 -9.36 -6.26 17.60
N LYS A 39 -9.96 -5.07 17.63
CA LYS A 39 -11.02 -4.74 18.63
C LYS A 39 -12.28 -5.57 18.43
N LEU A 40 -12.67 -5.85 17.18
CA LEU A 40 -13.83 -6.70 16.89
C LEU A 40 -13.56 -8.13 17.35
N ILE A 41 -12.38 -8.69 17.03
CA ILE A 41 -11.96 -10.02 17.49
C ILE A 41 -11.97 -10.09 19.02
N ALA A 42 -11.41 -9.09 19.70
CA ALA A 42 -11.35 -9.07 21.16
C ALA A 42 -12.74 -8.99 21.84
N LYS A 43 -13.78 -8.57 21.09
CA LYS A 43 -15.16 -8.44 21.57
C LYS A 43 -16.10 -9.52 21.04
N ALA A 44 -15.63 -10.40 20.16
CA ALA A 44 -16.45 -11.43 19.56
C ALA A 44 -16.87 -12.46 20.63
N THR A 45 -18.16 -12.73 20.72
CA THR A 45 -18.74 -13.66 21.70
C THR A 45 -19.57 -14.77 21.07
N GLU A 46 -20.07 -14.56 19.85
CA GLU A 46 -20.89 -15.51 19.12
C GLU A 46 -20.33 -15.80 17.72
N PRO A 47 -20.64 -16.96 17.11
CA PRO A 47 -20.15 -17.28 15.77
C PRO A 47 -20.48 -16.23 14.70
N GLY A 48 -21.62 -15.53 14.81
CA GLY A 48 -22.05 -14.50 13.87
C GLY A 48 -21.12 -13.28 13.80
N ASP A 49 -20.39 -12.96 14.88
CA ASP A 49 -19.42 -11.85 14.91
C ASP A 49 -18.28 -12.06 13.90
N CYS A 50 -17.97 -13.33 13.59
CA CYS A 50 -16.90 -13.70 12.67
C CYS A 50 -17.18 -13.25 11.23
N ASP A 51 -18.45 -13.18 10.81
CA ASP A 51 -18.81 -12.73 9.46
C ASP A 51 -18.49 -11.24 9.28
N GLY A 52 -18.81 -10.42 10.29
CA GLY A 52 -18.46 -8.99 10.30
C GLY A 52 -16.96 -8.76 10.34
N ILE A 53 -16.23 -9.55 11.14
CA ILE A 53 -14.75 -9.51 11.19
C ILE A 53 -14.17 -9.88 9.83
N ALA A 54 -14.65 -10.94 9.19
CA ALA A 54 -14.19 -11.37 7.88
C ALA A 54 -14.42 -10.29 6.81
N GLN A 55 -15.56 -9.61 6.85
CA GLN A 55 -15.83 -8.47 5.96
C GLN A 55 -14.84 -7.32 6.19
N GLN A 56 -14.56 -6.95 7.44
CA GLN A 56 -13.59 -5.89 7.75
C GLN A 56 -12.16 -6.27 7.37
N MET A 57 -11.75 -7.52 7.58
CA MET A 57 -10.47 -8.03 7.11
C MET A 57 -10.38 -7.98 5.59
N SER A 58 -11.45 -8.37 4.88
CA SER A 58 -11.49 -8.29 3.42
C SER A 58 -11.37 -6.85 2.92
N ALA A 59 -12.02 -5.89 3.59
CA ALA A 59 -11.89 -4.47 3.30
C ALA A 59 -10.45 -3.95 3.52
N ALA A 60 -9.78 -4.38 4.59
CA ALA A 60 -8.39 -4.03 4.86
C ALA A 60 -7.43 -4.61 3.81
N ARG A 61 -7.61 -5.88 3.41
CA ARG A 61 -6.84 -6.49 2.30
C ARG A 61 -6.99 -5.70 1.02
N LYS A 62 -8.22 -5.42 0.59
CA LYS A 62 -8.49 -4.65 -0.63
C LYS A 62 -7.89 -3.23 -0.59
N ALA A 63 -7.87 -2.60 0.59
CA ALA A 63 -7.24 -1.29 0.76
C ALA A 63 -5.70 -1.38 0.67
N LEU A 64 -5.11 -2.46 1.20
CA LEU A 64 -3.68 -2.73 1.06
C LEU A 64 -3.30 -3.04 -0.40
N ASP A 65 -4.07 -3.88 -1.10
CA ASP A 65 -3.84 -4.21 -2.51
C ASP A 65 -3.86 -2.96 -3.40
N ARG A 66 -4.83 -2.07 -3.17
CA ARG A 66 -4.89 -0.77 -3.86
C ARG A 66 -3.67 0.09 -3.58
N SER A 67 -3.14 0.04 -2.36
CA SER A 67 -1.93 0.76 -1.98
C SER A 67 -0.69 0.16 -2.64
N PHE A 68 -0.62 -1.16 -2.77
CA PHE A 68 0.42 -1.88 -3.51
C PHE A 68 0.42 -1.49 -4.99
N VAL A 69 -0.73 -1.55 -5.66
CA VAL A 69 -0.85 -1.12 -7.07
C VAL A 69 -0.46 0.35 -7.22
N THR A 70 -0.87 1.22 -6.29
CA THR A 70 -0.50 2.65 -6.31
C THR A 70 1.01 2.86 -6.18
N LEU A 71 1.69 2.09 -5.32
CA LEU A 71 3.14 2.15 -5.16
C LEU A 71 3.83 1.80 -6.48
N LEU A 72 3.42 0.69 -7.08
CA LEU A 72 4.00 0.17 -8.30
C LEU A 72 3.79 1.13 -9.50
N THR A 73 2.57 1.64 -9.69
CA THR A 73 2.30 2.59 -10.78
C THR A 73 2.99 3.93 -10.56
N SER A 74 3.06 4.41 -9.32
CA SER A 74 3.81 5.63 -8.96
C SER A 74 5.29 5.50 -9.30
N SER A 75 5.89 4.35 -8.97
CA SER A 75 7.29 4.06 -9.30
C SER A 75 7.51 4.01 -10.81
N MET A 76 6.63 3.32 -11.57
CA MET A 76 6.73 3.25 -13.03
C MET A 76 6.69 4.64 -13.66
N VAL A 77 5.73 5.49 -13.28
CA VAL A 77 5.60 6.86 -13.82
C VAL A 77 6.85 7.68 -13.51
N THR A 78 7.31 7.68 -12.26
CA THR A 78 8.50 8.45 -11.87
C THR A 78 9.77 8.01 -12.61
N HIS A 79 9.91 6.71 -12.88
CA HIS A 79 11.05 6.19 -13.63
C HIS A 79 10.92 6.45 -15.13
N ALA A 80 9.72 6.35 -15.70
CA ALA A 80 9.46 6.65 -17.10
C ALA A 80 9.67 8.14 -17.42
N GLU A 81 9.25 9.05 -16.55
CA GLU A 81 9.47 10.50 -16.71
C GLU A 81 10.96 10.90 -16.66
N LYS A 82 11.78 10.10 -15.97
CA LYS A 82 13.23 10.33 -15.84
C LYS A 82 14.05 9.52 -16.84
N ALA A 83 13.40 8.66 -17.62
CA ALA A 83 14.08 7.84 -18.61
C ALA A 83 14.70 8.73 -19.70
N THR A 84 15.93 8.43 -20.07
CA THR A 84 16.67 9.13 -21.12
C THR A 84 16.54 8.46 -22.48
N SER A 85 15.95 7.27 -22.51
CA SER A 85 15.72 6.47 -23.71
C SER A 85 14.39 5.70 -23.62
N VAL A 86 13.90 5.25 -24.78
CA VAL A 86 12.71 4.41 -24.86
C VAL A 86 12.98 3.05 -24.21
N GLU A 87 14.20 2.53 -24.35
CA GLU A 87 14.65 1.27 -23.79
C GLU A 87 14.56 1.28 -22.24
N GLU A 88 14.97 2.36 -21.59
CA GLU A 88 14.85 2.54 -20.14
C GLU A 88 13.38 2.59 -19.69
N ALA A 89 12.53 3.31 -20.42
CA ALA A 89 11.10 3.38 -20.13
C ALA A 89 10.43 2.00 -20.26
N VAL A 90 10.77 1.24 -21.31
CA VAL A 90 10.29 -0.14 -21.52
C VAL A 90 10.79 -1.07 -20.42
N ALA A 91 12.05 -0.93 -19.97
CA ALA A 91 12.58 -1.72 -18.87
C ALA A 91 11.82 -1.48 -17.56
N SER A 92 11.47 -0.22 -17.26
CA SER A 92 10.62 0.13 -16.11
C SER A 92 9.24 -0.54 -16.18
N ALA A 93 8.59 -0.49 -17.34
CA ALA A 93 7.29 -1.14 -17.54
C ALA A 93 7.37 -2.68 -17.41
N LYS A 94 8.42 -3.32 -17.95
CA LYS A 94 8.65 -4.76 -17.77
C LYS A 94 8.85 -5.13 -16.30
N HIS A 95 9.57 -4.29 -15.56
CA HIS A 95 9.77 -4.49 -14.13
C HIS A 95 8.44 -4.44 -13.38
N LEU A 96 7.60 -3.45 -13.66
CA LEU A 96 6.23 -3.37 -13.12
C LEU A 96 5.43 -4.66 -13.40
N SER A 97 5.44 -5.13 -14.66
CA SER A 97 4.72 -6.35 -15.05
C SER A 97 5.13 -7.54 -14.19
N SER A 98 6.44 -7.73 -13.95
CA SER A 98 6.94 -8.85 -13.15
C SER A 98 6.45 -8.85 -11.69
N PHE A 99 6.19 -7.67 -11.12
CA PHE A 99 5.59 -7.59 -9.79
C PHE A 99 4.10 -7.92 -9.81
N LEU A 100 3.38 -7.45 -10.82
CA LEU A 100 1.96 -7.78 -10.96
C LEU A 100 1.78 -9.29 -11.16
N ASP A 101 2.56 -9.92 -12.04
CA ASP A 101 2.50 -11.36 -12.28
C ASP A 101 2.81 -12.21 -11.02
N LYS A 102 3.61 -11.65 -10.10
CA LYS A 102 4.03 -12.36 -8.87
C LYS A 102 3.04 -12.20 -7.71
N TYR A 103 2.36 -11.05 -7.62
CA TYR A 103 1.63 -10.67 -6.41
C TYR A 103 0.14 -10.40 -6.64
N VAL A 104 -0.34 -10.44 -7.88
CA VAL A 104 -1.75 -10.34 -8.26
C VAL A 104 -2.21 -11.68 -8.84
#